data_AF-A0A924VKP4-F1
#
_entry.id   AF-A0A924VKP4-F1
#
_cell.length_a   1.000
_cell.length_b   1.000
_cell.length_c   1.000
_cell.angle_alpha   90.00
_cell.angle_beta   90.00
_cell.angle_gamma   90.00
#
_symmetry.space_group_name_H-M   'P 1'
#
loop_
_entity.id
_entity.type
_entity.pdbx_description
1 polymer ?
#
loop_
_entity_poly.entity_id
_entity_poly.type
_entity_poly.pdbx_seq_one_letter_code
_entity_poly.pdbx_strand_id
1 'polypeptide(L)' 'ICFEELHLRRVIAQCFADNEPSWRLMERVSMRRESHDVRGSLHRSGEWLDGLTYALLADEWRSARPGAL' A
#
# COMPACT_ATOMS: atom_id res chain seq x y z
N ILE A 1 -9.43 -2.06 -13.15
CA ILE A 1 -10.35 -2.43 -12.05
C ILE A 1 -10.52 -1.32 -11.01
N CYS A 2 -9.64 -1.12 -10.02
CA CYS A 2 -9.94 -0.26 -8.84
C CYS A 2 -10.38 1.19 -9.15
N PHE A 3 -9.54 1.97 -9.83
CA PHE A 3 -9.80 3.40 -10.07
C PHE A 3 -10.67 3.68 -11.30
N GLU A 4 -10.62 2.80 -12.31
CA GLU A 4 -11.33 2.98 -13.59
C GLU A 4 -12.69 2.31 -13.64
N GLU A 5 -12.82 1.05 -13.19
CA GLU A 5 -14.07 0.29 -13.32
C GLU A 5 -14.92 0.38 -12.05
N LEU A 6 -14.28 0.27 -10.88
CA LEU A 6 -14.95 0.35 -9.58
C LEU A 6 -15.02 1.78 -9.04
N HIS A 7 -14.34 2.74 -9.68
CA HIS A 7 -14.30 4.14 -9.28
C HIS A 7 -13.98 4.37 -7.80
N LEU A 8 -13.12 3.53 -7.21
CA LEU A 8 -12.73 3.66 -5.81
C LEU A 8 -11.94 4.95 -5.60
N ARG A 9 -12.18 5.65 -4.48
CA ARG A 9 -11.40 6.82 -4.10
C ARG A 9 -9.97 6.46 -3.69
N ARG A 10 -9.77 5.29 -3.09
CA ARG A 10 -8.53 4.92 -2.39
C ARG A 10 -8.33 3.41 -2.43
N VAL A 11 -7.07 3.02 -2.58
CA VAL A 11 -6.60 1.64 -2.39
C VAL A 11 -5.63 1.62 -1.21
N ILE A 12 -5.77 0.62 -0.35
CA ILE A 12 -4.89 0.37 0.80
C ILE A 12 -4.22 -0.98 0.59
N ALA A 13 -2.96 -1.09 0.96
CA ALA A 13 -2.22 -2.34 1.02
C ALA A 13 -1.48 -2.43 2.36
N GLN A 14 -1.39 -3.64 2.91
CA GLN A 14 -0.69 -3.91 4.16
C GLN A 14 0.27 -5.07 3.98
N CYS A 15 1.41 -5.00 4.66
CA CYS A 15 2.37 -6.09 4.72
C CYS A 15 3.10 -6.10 6.07
N PHE A 16 3.77 -7.20 6.39
CA PHE A 16 4.75 -7.22 7.47
C PHE A 16 5.96 -6.36 7.09
N ALA A 17 6.56 -5.70 8.08
CA ALA A 17 7.71 -4.81 7.86
C ALA A 17 8.97 -5.54 7.38
N ASP A 18 9.11 -6.83 7.74
CA ASP A 18 10.19 -7.72 7.29
C ASP A 18 10.05 -8.15 5.82
N ASN A 19 8.87 -7.96 5.21
CA ASN A 19 8.62 -8.27 3.81
C ASN A 19 9.08 -7.11 2.91
N GLU A 20 10.39 -6.89 2.85
CA GLU A 20 11.04 -5.88 2.01
C GLU A 20 10.60 -5.91 0.54
N PRO A 21 10.53 -7.07 -0.14
CA PRO A 21 10.04 -7.11 -1.52
C PRO A 21 8.63 -6.53 -1.69
N SER A 22 7.75 -6.74 -0.71
CA SER A 22 6.36 -6.27 -0.77
C SER A 22 6.26 -4.76 -0.65
N TRP A 23 6.86 -4.15 0.38
CA TRP A 23 6.73 -2.71 0.55
C TRP A 23 7.55 -1.91 -0.48
N ARG A 24 8.66 -2.45 -1.01
CA ARG A 24 9.35 -1.84 -2.16
C ARG A 24 8.50 -1.84 -3.42
N LEU A 25 7.71 -2.89 -3.66
CA LEU A 25 6.75 -2.90 -4.77
C LEU A 25 5.70 -1.82 -4.60
N MET A 26 5.15 -1.65 -3.39
CA MET A 26 4.16 -0.62 -3.08
C MET A 26 4.72 0.79 -3.37
N GLU A 27 5.95 1.07 -2.94
CA GLU A 27 6.64 2.34 -3.25
C GLU A 27 6.87 2.54 -4.74
N ARG A 28 7.28 1.49 -5.46
CA ARG A 28 7.51 1.55 -6.91
C ARG A 28 6.23 1.87 -7.70
N VAL A 29 5.06 1.44 -7.23
CA VAL A 29 3.76 1.79 -7.84
C VAL A 29 3.16 3.06 -7.23
N SER A 30 4.00 3.90 -6.61
CA SER A 30 3.66 5.22 -6.06
C SER A 30 2.70 5.21 -4.88
N MET A 31 2.53 4.08 -4.18
CA MET A 31 1.83 4.10 -2.90
C MET A 31 2.70 4.77 -1.83
N ARG A 32 2.08 5.54 -0.95
CA ARG A 32 2.74 6.20 0.17
C ARG A 32 2.59 5.37 1.44
N ARG A 33 3.67 5.25 2.23
CA ARG A 33 3.63 4.67 3.58
C ARG A 33 2.90 5.63 4.52
N GLU A 34 1.83 5.17 5.15
CA GLU A 34 1.02 5.98 6.07
C GLU A 34 1.06 5.49 7.52
N SER A 35 1.38 4.22 7.75
CA SER A 35 1.64 3.71 9.11
C SER A 35 2.81 2.73 9.16
N HIS A 36 3.44 2.68 10.33
CA HIS A 36 4.29 1.60 10.79
C HIS A 36 3.82 1.25 12.21
N ASP A 37 3.21 0.08 12.33
CA ASP A 37 2.60 -0.41 13.55
C ASP A 37 3.54 -1.41 14.22
N VAL A 38 4.07 -1.06 15.41
CA VAL A 38 5.00 -1.92 16.15
C VAL A 38 4.23 -3.09 16.77
N ARG A 39 4.59 -4.32 16.40
CA ARG A 39 3.92 -5.55 16.86
C ARG A 39 2.39 -5.53 16.68
N GLY A 40 1.91 -4.93 15.59
CA GLY A 40 0.48 -4.74 15.32
C GLY A 40 -0.25 -5.94 14.71
N SER A 41 0.49 -6.93 14.18
CA SER A 41 -0.08 -8.03 13.40
C SER A 41 0.36 -9.40 13.92
N LEU A 42 -0.60 -10.32 14.12
CA LEU A 42 -0.31 -11.70 14.52
C LEU A 42 0.03 -12.54 13.28
N HIS A 43 1.28 -12.97 13.18
CA HIS A 43 1.72 -13.87 12.11
C HIS A 43 1.32 -15.32 12.41
N ARG A 44 1.25 -16.15 11.37
CA ARG A 44 0.94 -17.59 11.50
C ARG A 44 1.97 -18.38 12.31
N SER A 45 3.16 -17.81 12.58
CA SER A 45 4.13 -18.39 13.53
C SER A 45 3.67 -18.26 14.99
N GLY A 46 2.66 -17.43 15.27
CA GLY A 46 2.24 -17.04 16.62
C GLY A 46 2.96 -15.79 17.15
N GLU A 47 3.88 -15.22 16.36
CA GLU A 47 4.61 -14.01 16.75
C GLU A 47 3.85 -12.74 16.35
N TRP A 48 3.95 -11.72 17.20
CA TRP A 48 3.49 -10.37 16.87
C TRP A 48 4.59 -9.63 16.12
N LEU A 49 4.30 -9.27 14.88
CA LEU A 49 5.23 -8.62 13.98
C LEU A 49 4.80 -7.18 13.68
N ASP A 50 5.78 -6.39 13.29
CA ASP A 50 5.56 -5.04 12.81
C ASP A 50 4.80 -5.06 11.47
N GLY A 51 3.85 -4.15 11.34
CA GLY A 51 3.05 -3.96 10.13
C GLY A 51 3.35 -2.63 9.46
N LEU A 52 3.21 -2.59 8.13
CA LEU A 52 3.22 -1.36 7.34
C LEU A 52 1.88 -1.22 6.62
N THR A 53 1.33 0.00 6.62
CA THR A 53 0.17 0.35 5.79
C THR A 53 0.57 1.36 4.73
N TYR A 54 0.21 1.06 3.50
CA TYR A 54 0.40 1.89 2.32
C TYR A 54 -0.93 2.27 1.70
N ALA A 55 -0.94 3.41 1.02
CA ALA A 55 -2.12 3.86 0.31
C ALA A 55 -1.81 4.63 -0.98
N LEU A 56 -2.79 4.61 -1.88
CA LEU A 56 -2.82 5.41 -3.09
C LEU A 56 -4.24 5.94 -3.32
N LEU A 57 -4.36 7.25 -3.53
CA LEU A 57 -5.60 7.92 -3.89
C LEU A 57 -5.80 7.91 -5.41
N ALA A 58 -7.06 7.98 -5.84
CA ALA A 58 -7.41 8.01 -7.26
C ALA A 58 -6.78 9.21 -7.99
N ASP A 59 -6.71 10.38 -7.35
CA ASP A 59 -6.14 11.58 -7.96
C ASP A 59 -4.62 11.48 -8.11
N GLU A 60 -3.94 10.92 -7.11
CA GLU A 60 -2.49 10.62 -7.18
C GLU A 60 -2.19 9.64 -8.32
N TRP A 61 -2.99 8.59 -8.45
CA TRP A 61 -2.85 7.62 -9.53
C TRP A 61 -3.10 8.24 -10.91
N ARG A 62 -4.10 9.13 -11.05
CA ARG A 62 -4.37 9.84 -12.31
C ARG A 62 -3.21 10.78 -12.69
N SER A 63 -2.68 11.53 -11.72
CA SER A 63 -1.56 12.45 -11.95
C SER A 63 -0.25 11.74 -12.30
N ALA A 64 -0.06 10.51 -11.84
CA ALA A 64 1.14 9.72 -12.14
C ALA A 64 1.13 9.04 -13.53
N ARG A 65 0.00 9.05 -14.25
CA ARG A 65 -0.10 8.42 -15.58
C ARG A 65 0.56 9.28 -16.66
N PRO A 66 1.47 8.71 -17.46
CA PRO A 66 1.98 9.39 -18.65
C PRO A 66 0.82 9.70 -19.61
N GLY A 67 0.62 10.98 -19.93
CA GLY A 67 -0.44 11.44 -20.84
C GLY A 67 -1.76 11.86 -20.19
N ALA A 68 -1.81 12.04 -18.87
CA ALA A 68 -2.93 12.70 -18.20
C ALA A 68 -2.89 14.23 -18.43
N LEU A 69 -3.23 14.67 -19.65
CA LEU A 69 -3.65 16.02 -20.00
C LEU A 69 -4.86 15.95 -20.93
#